data_AF-A0A090F1S6-F1
#
_entry.id   AF-A0A090F1S6-F1
#
_cell.length_a   1.000
_cell.length_b   1.000
_cell.length_c   1.000
_cell.angle_alpha   90.00
_cell.angle_beta   90.00
_cell.angle_gamma   90.00
#
_symmetry.space_group_name_H-M   'P 1'
#
loop_
_entity.id
_entity.type
_entity.pdbx_description
1 polymer ?
#
loop_
_entity_poly.entity_id
_entity_poly.type
_entity_poly.pdbx_seq_one_letter_code
_entity_poly.pdbx_strand_id
1 'polypeptide(L)'
;MAKLKLAVIVDDKPVKIAVELPMSLHRDLVKYGEILGRETGQPPASPSRLIAPMLERFIATDRGFAKAKKEQAWIRLDPQAPDPDAD
;
A
#
# COMPACT_ATOMS: atom_id res chain seq x y z
N MET A 1 -21.64 1.39 9.05
CA MET A 1 -20.46 2.25 9.34
C MET A 1 -19.22 1.51 8.86
N ALA A 2 -18.45 2.09 7.93
CA ALA A 2 -17.32 1.41 7.32
C ALA A 2 -16.05 1.64 8.16
N LYS A 3 -15.49 0.57 8.71
CA LYS A 3 -14.27 0.60 9.52
C LYS A 3 -13.05 0.89 8.62
N LEU A 4 -12.24 1.89 8.97
CA LEU A 4 -11.00 2.19 8.26
C LEU A 4 -10.02 1.01 8.35
N LYS A 5 -9.34 0.70 7.23
CA LYS A 5 -8.55 -0.53 7.04
C LYS A 5 -7.08 -0.42 7.47
N LEU A 6 -6.64 0.71 8.01
CA LEU A 6 -5.26 0.90 8.45
C LEU A 6 -5.13 0.50 9.93
N ALA A 7 -4.33 -0.53 10.18
CA ALA A 7 -3.88 -0.93 11.52
C ALA A 7 -2.37 -0.63 11.65
N VAL A 8 -1.89 -0.62 12.90
CA VAL A 8 -0.54 -0.25 13.39
C VAL A 8 0.58 -0.25 12.33
N ILE A 9 1.23 0.91 12.16
CA ILE A 9 2.36 1.14 11.26
C ILE A 9 3.60 0.44 11.83
N VAL A 10 4.25 -0.44 11.05
CA VAL A 10 5.48 -1.16 11.43
C VAL A 10 6.71 -0.37 10.97
N ASP A 11 7.79 -0.39 11.76
CA ASP A 11 9.03 0.39 11.52
C ASP A 11 10.13 -0.53 10.95
N ASP A 12 10.30 -0.52 9.63
CA ASP A 12 11.32 -1.28 8.85
C ASP A 12 12.42 -0.34 8.31
N LYS A 13 13.57 -0.87 7.85
CA LYS A 13 14.70 -0.05 7.32
C LYS A 13 14.23 0.86 6.17
N PRO A 14 14.10 2.19 6.38
CA PRO A 14 13.32 3.01 5.48
C PRO A 14 14.14 3.47 4.27
N VAL A 15 13.54 3.42 3.08
CA VAL A 15 14.06 4.08 1.87
C VAL A 15 13.33 5.41 1.71
N LYS A 16 14.08 6.52 1.63
CA LYS A 16 13.50 7.85 1.41
C LYS A 16 13.15 8.04 -0.07
N ILE A 17 11.90 8.39 -0.32
CA ILE A 17 11.38 8.72 -1.65
C ILE A 17 10.78 10.12 -1.59
N ALA A 18 11.11 10.97 -2.58
CA ALA A 18 10.43 12.24 -2.79
C ALA A 18 9.32 12.03 -3.82
N VAL A 19 8.10 12.47 -3.50
CA VAL A 19 6.93 12.34 -4.38
C VAL A 19 6.22 13.67 -4.51
N GLU A 20 5.78 14.00 -5.71
CA GLU A 20 4.88 15.12 -5.97
C GLU A 20 3.44 14.62 -5.98
N LEU A 21 2.56 15.31 -5.27
CA LEU A 21 1.15 14.94 -5.18
C LEU A 21 0.28 16.07 -5.75
N PRO A 22 -0.80 15.73 -6.47
CA PRO A 22 -1.84 16.71 -6.79
C PRO A 22 -2.36 17.38 -5.52
N MET A 23 -2.66 18.68 -5.59
CA MET A 23 -3.14 19.45 -4.42
C MET A 23 -4.42 18.86 -3.82
N SER A 24 -5.33 18.35 -4.66
CA SER A 24 -6.56 17.68 -4.22
C SER A 24 -6.23 16.46 -3.37
N LEU A 25 -5.35 15.58 -3.86
CA LEU A 25 -4.94 14.38 -3.14
C LEU A 25 -4.26 14.71 -1.80
N HIS A 26 -3.40 15.73 -1.75
CA HIS A 26 -2.80 16.17 -0.49
C HIS A 26 -3.87 16.59 0.53
N ARG A 27 -4.87 17.38 0.11
CA ARG A 27 -5.98 17.82 0.99
C ARG A 27 -6.80 16.64 1.50
N ASP A 28 -7.07 15.66 0.62
CA ASP A 28 -7.82 14.46 1.00
C ASP A 28 -7.03 13.60 2.01
N LEU A 29 -5.71 13.47 1.83
CA LEU A 29 -4.84 12.76 2.78
C LEU A 29 -4.78 13.45 4.16
N VAL A 30 -4.74 14.79 4.19
CA VAL A 30 -4.82 15.54 5.46
C VAL A 30 -6.13 15.23 6.17
N LYS A 31 -7.26 15.34 5.46
CA LYS A 31 -8.59 15.07 6.02
C LYS A 31 -8.73 13.62 6.47
N TYR A 32 -8.18 12.68 5.71
CA TYR A 32 -8.14 11.27 6.09
C TYR A 32 -7.39 11.07 7.40
N GLY A 33 -6.21 11.69 7.56
CA GLY A 33 -5.41 11.62 8.78
C GLY A 33 -6.12 12.17 10.00
N GLU A 34 -6.89 13.25 9.84
CA GLU A 34 -7.73 13.81 10.91
C GLU A 34 -8.84 12.85 11.33
N ILE A 35 -9.55 12.25 10.38
CA ILE A 35 -10.62 11.29 10.66
C ILE A 35 -10.03 10.06 11.37
N LEU A 36 -8.92 9.52 10.87
CA LEU A 36 -8.26 8.36 11.45
C LEU A 36 -7.80 8.64 12.89
N GLY A 37 -7.21 9.80 13.16
CA GLY A 37 -6.80 10.20 14.51
C GLY A 37 -7.98 10.25 15.47
N ARG A 38 -9.11 10.85 15.04
CA ARG A 38 -10.34 10.90 15.83
C ARG A 38 -10.90 9.51 16.13
N GLU A 39 -10.92 8.61 15.15
CA GLU A 39 -11.43 7.23 15.32
C GLU A 39 -10.55 6.38 16.26
N THR A 40 -9.24 6.63 16.26
CA THR A 40 -8.27 5.85 17.04
C THR A 40 -7.89 6.47 18.38
N GLY A 41 -8.38 7.69 18.67
CA GLY A 41 -7.96 8.47 19.84
C GLY A 41 -6.50 8.91 19.78
N GLN A 42 -5.90 8.93 18.59
CA GLN A 42 -4.50 9.30 18.35
C GLN A 42 -4.42 10.68 17.69
N PRO A 43 -3.26 11.35 17.73
CA PRO A 43 -3.03 12.54 16.93
C PRO A 43 -3.25 12.26 15.43
N PRO A 44 -3.72 13.26 14.64
CA PRO A 44 -3.84 13.12 13.20
C PRO A 44 -2.53 12.68 12.53
N ALA A 45 -2.61 11.67 11.66
CA ALA A 45 -1.46 11.24 10.88
C ALA A 45 -1.19 12.25 9.74
N SER A 46 0.08 12.61 9.55
CA SER A 46 0.48 13.42 8.39
C SER A 46 0.33 12.62 7.09
N PRO A 47 0.12 13.28 5.94
CA PRO A 47 0.06 12.60 4.64
C PRO A 47 1.24 11.66 4.39
N SER A 48 2.46 12.08 4.72
CA SER A 48 3.68 11.28 4.59
C SER A 48 3.65 9.96 5.38
N ARG A 49 3.03 9.95 6.57
CA ARG A 49 2.89 8.73 7.40
C ARG A 49 1.77 7.81 6.92
N LEU A 50 0.84 8.32 6.10
CA LEU A 50 -0.26 7.54 5.53
C LEU A 50 0.15 6.81 4.24
N ILE A 51 1.01 7.42 3.42
CA ILE A 51 1.33 6.92 2.08
C ILE A 51 1.90 5.50 2.12
N ALA A 52 2.92 5.24 2.93
CA ALA A 52 3.55 3.92 3.00
C ALA A 52 2.56 2.80 3.38
N PRO A 53 1.84 2.86 4.54
CA PRO A 53 0.91 1.80 4.91
C PRO A 53 -0.30 1.69 3.95
N MET A 54 -0.71 2.78 3.29
CA MET A 54 -1.72 2.71 2.23
C MET A 54 -1.23 1.94 1.01
N LEU A 55 0.01 2.20 0.55
CA LEU A 55 0.62 1.50 -0.58
C LEU A 55 0.87 0.02 -0.26
N GLU A 56 1.36 -0.29 0.94
CA GLU A 56 1.50 -1.67 1.41
C GLU A 56 0.17 -2.40 1.36
N ARG A 57 -0.90 -1.78 1.87
CA ARG A 57 -2.24 -2.39 1.85
C ARG A 57 -2.76 -2.57 0.44
N PHE A 58 -2.52 -1.60 -0.45
CA PHE A 58 -2.88 -1.68 -1.85
C PHE A 58 -2.19 -2.89 -2.51
N ILE A 59 -0.87 -2.96 -2.43
CA ILE A 59 -0.06 -4.04 -3.01
C ILE A 59 -0.43 -5.41 -2.44
N ALA A 60 -0.63 -5.50 -1.12
CA ALA A 60 -0.97 -6.76 -0.46
C ALA A 60 -2.35 -7.31 -0.86
N THR A 61 -3.26 -6.45 -1.32
CA THR A 61 -4.63 -6.86 -1.68
C THR A 61 -4.88 -6.98 -3.17
N ASP A 62 -3.95 -6.52 -4.00
CA ASP A 62 -4.03 -6.63 -5.45
C ASP A 62 -3.68 -8.06 -5.91
N ARG A 63 -4.72 -8.86 -6.21
CA ARG A 63 -4.57 -10.23 -6.71
C ARG A 63 -3.95 -10.27 -8.11
N GLY A 64 -4.20 -9.26 -8.95
CA GLY A 64 -3.61 -9.18 -10.29
C GLY A 64 -2.11 -8.98 -10.19
N PHE A 65 -1.68 -8.06 -9.32
CA PHE A 65 -0.28 -7.88 -9.00
C PHE A 65 0.34 -9.15 -8.39
N ALA A 66 -0.35 -9.81 -7.46
CA ALA A 66 0.14 -11.05 -6.86
C ALA A 66 0.39 -12.15 -7.91
N LYS A 67 -0.55 -12.34 -8.85
CA LYS A 67 -0.38 -13.31 -9.95
C LYS A 67 0.79 -12.92 -10.86
N ALA A 68 0.85 -11.66 -11.31
CA ALA A 68 1.92 -11.21 -12.20
C ALA A 68 3.30 -11.29 -11.54
N LYS A 69 3.41 -10.96 -10.24
CA LYS A 69 4.65 -11.10 -9.47
C LYS A 69 5.10 -12.56 -9.37
N LYS A 70 4.13 -13.47 -9.16
CA LYS A 70 4.34 -14.92 -9.11
C LYS A 70 4.87 -15.40 -10.47
N GLU A 71 4.19 -15.07 -11.56
CA GLU A 71 4.58 -15.41 -12.94
C GLU A 71 5.97 -14.85 -13.32
N GLN A 72 6.27 -13.60 -13.00
CA GLN A 72 7.60 -13.02 -13.24
C GLN A 72 8.71 -13.70 -12.44
N ALA A 73 8.42 -14.11 -11.20
CA ALA A 73 9.37 -14.90 -10.42
C ALA A 73 9.65 -16.24 -11.09
N TRP A 74 8.65 -16.84 -11.74
CA TRP A 74 8.80 -18.12 -12.43
C TRP A 74 9.58 -17.99 -13.73
N ILE A 75 9.27 -16.98 -14.55
CA ILE A 75 10.03 -16.66 -15.78
C ILE A 75 11.51 -16.44 -15.44
N ARG A 76 11.82 -15.80 -14.30
CA ARG A 76 13.21 -15.59 -13.87
C ARG A 76 13.91 -16.91 -13.49
N LEU A 77 13.19 -17.88 -12.96
CA LEU A 77 13.75 -19.16 -12.51
C LEU A 77 13.92 -20.15 -13.67
N ASP A 78 12.97 -20.20 -14.59
CA ASP A 78 13.04 -21.05 -15.79
C ASP A 78 12.19 -20.46 -16.93
N PRO A 79 12.80 -19.81 -17.94
CA PRO A 79 12.08 -19.20 -19.06
C PRO A 79 11.29 -20.18 -19.94
N GLN A 80 11.55 -21.50 -19.83
CA GLN A 80 10.97 -22.53 -20.70
C GLN A 80 9.94 -23.43 -19.99
N ALA A 81 9.68 -23.22 -18.69
CA ALA A 81 8.74 -24.02 -17.92
C ALA A 81 7.27 -23.71 -18.26
N PRO A 82 6.36 -24.70 -18.31
CA PRO A 82 4.93 -24.48 -18.55
C PRO A 82 4.29 -23.67 -17.42
N ASP A 83 3.31 -22.80 -17.75
CA ASP A 83 2.62 -21.94 -16.78
C ASP A 83 1.94 -22.80 -15.69
N PRO A 84 2.29 -22.63 -14.40
CA PRO A 84 1.75 -23.44 -13.32
C PRO A 84 0.27 -23.16 -13.00
N ASP A 85 -0.32 -22.11 -13.57
CA ASP A 85 -1.74 -21.77 -13.40
C ASP A 85 -2.54 -21.98 -14.71
N ALA A 86 -1.98 -22.66 -15.72
CA ALA A 86 -2.67 -23.07 -16.94
C ALA A 86 -3.36 -24.43 -16.76
N ASP A 87 -4.66 -24.39 -16.45
CA ASP A 87 -5.65 -25.44 -16.78
C ASP A 87 -6.49 -24.98 -17.99
#